data_AF-A0A510E0T6-F1
#
_entry.id   AF-A0A510E0T6-F1
#
_cell.length_a   1.000
_cell.length_b   1.000
_cell.length_c   1.000
_cell.angle_alpha   90.00
_cell.angle_beta   90.00
_cell.angle_gamma   90.00
#
_symmetry.space_group_name_H-M   'P 1'
#
loop_
_entity.id
_entity.type
_entity.pdbx_description
1 polymer ?
#
loop_
_entity_poly.entity_id
_entity_poly.type
_entity_poly.pdbx_seq_one_letter_code
_entity_poly.pdbx_strand_id
1 'polypeptide(L)'
;MTFGYAVGEEEKYNLKSRIEGDVYLATLPEKKSIVIRTFNAIDEPTHTTFIQAEGARTGALFRLSLIRVGTPFVGKIAMKDLAPAEFAFVLYSLINTTRVGGTRSDFGKIRIIIPAIALYDHEVSSSYEIFERTKELENLSEIVRKINDQVKSYQAECQVFTSEDFSPKVSEVVGCNKHEIIKEAWSNGLNFKKSIEESIKEK
;
A
#
# COMPACT_ATOMS: atom_id res chain seq x y z
N MET A 1 2.48 9.08 -14.17
CA MET A 1 1.82 8.04 -14.98
C MET A 1 1.53 6.76 -14.20
N THR A 2 2.46 6.28 -13.36
CA THR A 2 2.39 4.95 -12.71
C THR A 2 1.15 4.71 -11.83
N PHE A 3 0.72 5.70 -11.05
CA PHE A 3 -0.42 5.57 -10.12
C PHE A 3 -1.78 5.96 -10.74
N GLY A 4 -1.82 6.20 -12.05
CA GLY A 4 -3.02 6.65 -12.74
C GLY A 4 -3.42 8.09 -12.42
N TYR A 5 -4.36 8.61 -13.19
CA TYR A 5 -4.99 9.91 -12.98
C TYR A 5 -6.28 9.98 -13.82
N ALA A 6 -7.23 10.77 -13.31
CA ALA A 6 -8.39 11.21 -14.08
C ALA A 6 -8.16 12.66 -14.49
N VAL A 7 -8.54 12.99 -15.71
CA VAL A 7 -8.42 14.35 -16.23
C VAL A 7 -9.79 15.03 -16.31
N GLY A 8 -9.79 16.36 -16.25
CA GLY A 8 -11.00 17.18 -16.42
C GLY A 8 -11.39 17.34 -17.90
N GLU A 9 -12.42 18.15 -18.16
CA GLU A 9 -13.05 18.31 -19.48
C GLU A 9 -12.10 18.70 -20.63
N GLU A 10 -10.95 19.31 -20.34
CA GLU A 10 -10.00 19.80 -21.36
C GLU A 10 -8.99 18.75 -21.87
N GLU A 11 -8.96 17.57 -21.27
CA GLU A 11 -7.95 16.53 -21.54
C GLU A 11 -8.62 15.25 -22.06
N LYS A 12 -7.92 14.52 -22.95
CA LYS A 12 -8.57 13.55 -23.85
C LYS A 12 -8.72 12.14 -23.28
N TYR A 13 -8.08 11.81 -22.17
CA TYR A 13 -8.06 10.44 -21.66
C TYR A 13 -7.77 10.32 -20.16
N ASN A 14 -8.35 9.29 -19.56
CA ASN A 14 -8.01 8.85 -18.21
C ASN A 14 -6.97 7.73 -18.27
N LEU A 15 -6.16 7.62 -17.21
CA LEU A 15 -5.19 6.54 -17.07
C LEU A 15 -5.43 5.76 -15.78
N LYS A 16 -5.64 4.44 -15.93
CA LYS A 16 -5.72 3.52 -14.80
C LYS A 16 -4.35 3.35 -14.14
N SER A 17 -4.33 3.15 -12.82
CA SER A 17 -3.09 2.81 -12.10
C SER A 17 -2.51 1.49 -12.61
N ARG A 18 -1.18 1.46 -12.78
CA ARG A 18 -0.39 0.25 -13.02
C ARG A 18 0.09 -0.41 -11.72
N ILE A 19 -0.16 0.23 -10.58
CA ILE A 19 0.11 -0.30 -9.25
C ILE A 19 -1.21 -0.48 -8.52
N GLU A 20 -1.52 -1.70 -8.14
CA GLU A 20 -2.76 -2.07 -7.45
C GLU A 20 -2.40 -2.69 -6.11
N GLY A 21 -2.75 -2.02 -5.02
CA GLY A 21 -2.63 -2.54 -3.67
C GLY A 21 -3.91 -3.25 -3.25
N ASP A 22 -3.78 -4.42 -2.65
CA ASP A 22 -4.89 -5.10 -1.99
C ASP A 22 -5.19 -4.44 -0.63
N VAL A 23 -6.21 -4.97 0.06
CA VAL A 23 -6.42 -4.67 1.48
C VAL A 23 -5.25 -5.23 2.30
N TYR A 24 -4.70 -4.40 3.20
CA TYR A 24 -3.68 -4.84 4.16
C TYR A 24 -4.36 -5.21 5.48
N LEU A 25 -4.17 -6.45 5.92
CA LEU A 25 -4.87 -7.00 7.08
C LEU A 25 -3.90 -7.12 8.26
N ALA A 26 -4.32 -6.65 9.43
CA ALA A 26 -3.56 -6.85 10.66
C ALA A 26 -3.52 -8.34 10.98
N THR A 27 -2.35 -8.90 11.29
CA THR A 27 -2.25 -10.32 11.67
C THR A 27 -2.94 -10.60 13.00
N LEU A 28 -3.07 -9.58 13.85
CA LEU A 28 -3.62 -9.70 15.20
C LEU A 28 -5.08 -9.25 15.28
N PRO A 29 -5.88 -9.89 16.15
CA PRO A 29 -7.27 -9.50 16.36
C PRO A 29 -7.37 -8.07 16.94
N GLU A 30 -8.48 -7.39 16.66
CA GLU A 30 -8.74 -6.00 17.08
C GLU A 30 -8.43 -5.74 18.56
N LYS A 31 -8.80 -6.67 19.46
CA LYS A 31 -8.55 -6.55 20.91
C LYS A 31 -7.07 -6.39 21.25
N LYS A 32 -6.18 -6.97 20.45
CA LYS A 32 -4.72 -6.86 20.58
C LYS A 32 -4.16 -5.70 19.75
N SER A 33 -4.75 -5.41 18.60
CA SER A 33 -4.24 -4.42 17.63
C SER A 33 -4.64 -2.98 17.92
N ILE A 34 -5.76 -2.74 18.61
CA ILE A 34 -6.39 -1.42 18.70
C ILE A 34 -6.48 -0.92 20.14
N VAL A 35 -6.16 0.35 20.34
CA VAL A 35 -6.50 1.14 21.52
C VAL A 35 -7.62 2.09 21.14
N ILE A 36 -8.79 1.91 21.75
CA ILE A 36 -9.95 2.75 21.48
C ILE A 36 -9.90 3.96 22.42
N ARG A 37 -9.97 5.16 21.84
CA ARG A 37 -10.21 6.40 22.56
C ARG A 37 -11.54 6.96 22.12
N THR A 38 -12.43 7.19 23.08
CA THR A 38 -13.70 7.84 22.85
C THR A 38 -13.63 9.28 23.34
N PHE A 39 -14.06 10.21 22.50
CA PHE A 39 -14.18 11.61 22.85
C PHE A 39 -15.63 12.04 22.65
N ASN A 40 -16.10 12.96 23.49
CA ASN A 40 -17.34 13.65 23.19
C ASN A 40 -17.04 14.61 22.03
N ALA A 41 -17.81 14.48 20.95
CA ALA A 41 -17.80 15.46 19.89
C ALA A 41 -18.81 16.55 20.22
N ILE A 42 -18.38 17.78 20.00
CA ILE A 42 -19.17 18.98 20.20
C ILE A 42 -19.84 19.31 18.88
N ASP A 43 -21.14 19.57 18.92
CA ASP A 43 -21.89 20.09 17.78
C ASP A 43 -21.47 21.54 17.48
N GLU A 44 -21.21 21.86 16.21
CA GLU A 44 -20.68 23.15 15.80
C GLU A 44 -21.66 24.32 16.04
N PRO A 45 -22.97 24.21 15.73
CA PRO A 45 -23.97 25.24 16.05
C PRO A 45 -24.22 25.48 17.54
N THR A 46 -24.32 24.43 18.35
CA THR A 46 -24.74 24.58 19.76
C THR A 46 -23.57 24.62 20.73
N HIS A 47 -22.36 24.26 20.29
CA HIS A 47 -21.19 24.03 21.14
C HIS A 47 -21.46 23.10 22.32
N THR A 48 -22.45 22.22 22.21
CA THR A 48 -22.76 21.20 23.21
C THR A 48 -22.62 19.81 22.65
N THR A 49 -22.57 18.82 23.53
CA THR A 49 -22.62 17.40 23.15
C THR A 49 -24.06 16.89 23.08
N PHE A 50 -25.08 17.74 23.28
CA PHE A 50 -26.48 17.36 23.43
C PHE A 50 -27.26 17.49 22.12
N ILE A 51 -28.03 16.45 21.76
CA ILE A 51 -29.01 16.54 20.66
C ILE A 51 -30.37 16.88 21.24
N GLN A 52 -30.84 18.12 21.02
CA GLN A 52 -32.10 18.62 21.57
C GLN A 52 -33.34 17.81 21.13
N ALA A 53 -33.27 17.13 19.97
CA ALA A 53 -34.37 16.32 19.42
C ALA A 53 -34.55 14.95 20.11
N GLU A 54 -33.55 14.41 20.80
CA GLU A 54 -33.56 13.05 21.38
C GLU A 54 -33.47 13.01 22.92
N GLY A 55 -33.64 14.16 23.59
CA GLY A 55 -33.55 14.27 25.05
C GLY A 55 -32.12 14.32 25.59
N ALA A 56 -31.89 13.89 26.85
CA ALA A 56 -30.62 14.01 27.57
C ALA A 56 -29.48 13.07 27.07
N ARG A 57 -29.50 12.67 25.80
CA ARG A 57 -28.44 11.83 25.19
C ARG A 57 -27.36 12.72 24.59
N THR A 58 -26.11 12.42 24.96
CA THR A 58 -24.93 12.99 24.30
C THR A 58 -24.82 12.39 22.91
N GLY A 59 -25.02 13.20 21.87
CA GLY A 59 -25.34 12.72 20.53
C GLY A 59 -24.17 12.39 19.62
N ALA A 60 -22.98 12.89 19.91
CA ALA A 60 -21.82 12.66 19.07
C ALA A 60 -20.68 12.05 19.91
N LEU A 61 -20.53 10.74 19.86
CA LEU A 61 -19.39 10.02 20.42
C LEU A 61 -18.39 9.75 19.29
N PHE A 62 -17.24 10.42 19.32
CA PHE A 62 -16.18 10.16 18.35
C PHE A 62 -15.34 8.98 18.84
N ARG A 63 -15.31 7.89 18.06
CA ARG A 63 -14.45 6.74 18.31
C ARG A 63 -13.17 6.88 17.48
N LEU A 64 -12.06 7.12 18.16
CA LEU A 64 -10.72 7.08 17.58
C LEU A 64 -10.09 5.70 17.86
N SER A 65 -9.88 4.92 16.79
CA SER A 65 -9.19 3.63 16.85
C SER A 65 -7.70 3.84 16.57
N LEU A 66 -6.86 3.69 17.58
CA LEU A 66 -5.41 3.82 17.45
C LEU A 66 -4.77 2.44 17.32
N ILE A 67 -4.01 2.21 16.26
CA ILE A 67 -3.25 0.96 16.10
C ILE A 67 -2.09 0.95 17.10
N ARG A 68 -1.90 -0.17 17.82
CA ARG A 68 -0.77 -0.35 18.74
C ARG A 68 0.54 -0.40 17.96
N VAL A 69 1.57 0.20 18.54
CA VAL A 69 2.94 0.15 18.02
C VAL A 69 3.38 -1.30 17.88
N GLY A 70 3.94 -1.65 16.72
CA GLY A 70 4.42 -3.00 16.42
C GLY A 70 3.35 -3.94 15.86
N THR A 71 2.09 -3.51 15.67
CA THR A 71 1.07 -4.34 15.02
C THR A 71 1.47 -4.65 13.57
N PRO A 72 1.65 -5.93 13.19
CA PRO A 72 1.99 -6.31 11.83
C PRO A 72 0.76 -6.23 10.91
N PHE A 73 0.96 -5.72 9.70
CA PHE A 73 -0.02 -5.79 8.61
C PHE A 73 0.62 -6.54 7.46
N VAL A 74 -0.14 -7.41 6.83
CA VAL A 74 0.28 -8.18 5.66
C VAL A 74 -0.59 -7.85 4.47
N GLY A 75 0.00 -7.92 3.28
CA GLY A 75 -0.73 -7.79 2.03
C GLY A 75 0.19 -7.86 0.83
N LYS A 76 -0.40 -7.69 -0.35
CA LYS A 76 0.32 -7.66 -1.63
C LYS A 76 0.13 -6.35 -2.39
N ILE A 77 1.09 -6.07 -3.26
CA ILE A 77 1.00 -5.04 -4.29
C ILE A 77 1.25 -5.72 -5.62
N ALA A 78 0.30 -5.59 -6.55
CA ALA A 78 0.48 -5.98 -7.95
C ALA A 78 1.03 -4.78 -8.74
N MET A 79 2.06 -5.03 -9.54
CA MET A 79 2.69 -4.03 -10.41
C MET A 79 2.64 -4.56 -11.84
N LYS A 80 1.94 -3.84 -12.72
CA LYS A 80 1.62 -4.27 -14.09
C LYS A 80 2.32 -3.36 -15.09
N ASP A 81 2.91 -3.93 -16.14
CA ASP A 81 3.50 -3.20 -17.27
C ASP A 81 4.48 -2.09 -16.88
N LEU A 82 5.32 -2.32 -15.87
CA LEU A 82 6.35 -1.37 -15.45
C LEU A 82 7.68 -1.67 -16.14
N ALA A 83 8.33 -0.64 -16.67
CA ALA A 83 9.71 -0.76 -17.11
C ALA A 83 10.64 -1.01 -15.90
N PRO A 84 11.82 -1.63 -16.08
CA PRO A 84 12.73 -1.96 -14.97
C PRO A 84 13.07 -0.77 -14.05
N ALA A 85 13.32 0.41 -14.61
CA ALA A 85 13.58 1.62 -13.83
C ALA A 85 12.35 2.11 -13.05
N GLU A 86 11.15 2.00 -13.63
CA GLU A 86 9.89 2.33 -12.93
C GLU A 86 9.67 1.37 -11.76
N PHE A 87 9.85 0.06 -11.99
CA PHE A 87 9.75 -0.97 -10.95
C PHE A 87 10.72 -0.72 -9.80
N ALA A 88 12.00 -0.48 -10.10
CA ALA A 88 13.02 -0.18 -9.11
C ALA A 88 12.70 1.10 -8.32
N PHE A 89 12.24 2.15 -9.01
CA PHE A 89 11.85 3.41 -8.37
C PHE A 89 10.64 3.25 -7.44
N VAL A 90 9.67 2.43 -7.81
CA VAL A 90 8.49 2.13 -6.99
C VAL A 90 8.87 1.35 -5.74
N LEU A 91 9.68 0.29 -5.88
CA LEU A 91 10.20 -0.45 -4.72
C LEU A 91 10.97 0.48 -3.78
N TYR A 92 11.84 1.34 -4.32
CA TYR A 92 12.57 2.33 -3.55
C TYR A 92 11.65 3.31 -2.83
N SER A 93 10.58 3.77 -3.49
CA SER A 93 9.59 4.67 -2.88
C SER A 93 8.82 3.97 -1.74
N LEU A 94 8.45 2.70 -1.92
CA LEU A 94 7.78 1.90 -0.89
C LEU A 94 8.65 1.75 0.36
N ILE A 95 9.88 1.27 0.24
CA ILE A 95 10.74 1.03 1.41
C ILE A 95 11.09 2.31 2.17
N ASN A 96 11.09 3.47 1.49
CA ASN A 96 11.35 4.78 2.10
C ASN A 96 10.07 5.46 2.62
N THR A 97 8.90 4.83 2.49
CA THR A 97 7.65 5.34 3.06
C THR A 97 7.62 5.04 4.55
N THR A 98 7.98 6.03 5.37
CA THR A 98 8.05 5.90 6.83
C THR A 98 6.83 6.47 7.57
N ARG A 99 5.91 7.11 6.85
CA ARG A 99 4.73 7.78 7.42
C ARG A 99 3.52 7.63 6.51
N VAL A 100 2.38 7.36 7.11
CA VAL A 100 1.05 7.44 6.48
C VAL A 100 0.28 8.63 7.05
N GLY A 101 -0.56 9.25 6.22
CA GLY A 101 -1.40 10.39 6.57
C GLY A 101 -1.33 11.55 5.56
N GLY A 102 -1.80 12.71 5.98
CA GLY A 102 -1.84 13.95 5.18
C GLY A 102 -3.27 14.34 4.85
N THR A 103 -3.95 13.56 4.02
CA THR A 103 -5.34 13.81 3.59
C THR A 103 -6.30 12.68 3.95
N ARG A 104 -5.79 11.51 4.34
CA ARG A 104 -6.57 10.33 4.74
C ARG A 104 -6.73 10.27 6.26
N SER A 105 -7.75 9.56 6.74
CA SER A 105 -8.05 9.36 8.17
C SER A 105 -6.99 8.59 8.95
N ASP A 106 -6.06 7.92 8.28
CA ASP A 106 -5.03 7.09 8.89
C ASP A 106 -3.71 7.86 9.05
N PHE A 107 -3.20 7.93 10.27
CA PHE A 107 -1.94 8.64 10.57
C PHE A 107 -1.04 7.77 11.42
N GLY A 108 0.24 7.71 11.06
CA GLY A 108 1.21 6.95 11.85
C GLY A 108 2.57 6.84 11.20
N LYS A 109 3.54 6.39 11.99
CA LYS A 109 4.83 5.93 11.47
C LYS A 109 4.71 4.45 11.12
N ILE A 110 5.23 4.07 9.97
CA ILE A 110 5.23 2.69 9.50
C ILE A 110 6.65 2.29 9.06
N ARG A 111 6.87 0.98 9.00
CA ARG A 111 8.03 0.38 8.34
C ARG A 111 7.51 -0.67 7.37
N ILE A 112 7.88 -0.55 6.10
CA ILE A 112 7.54 -1.53 5.08
C ILE A 112 8.66 -2.56 5.01
N ILE A 113 8.29 -3.82 4.90
CA ILE A 113 9.20 -4.96 4.73
C ILE A 113 8.73 -5.68 3.48
N ILE A 114 9.64 -5.96 2.57
CA ILE A 114 9.34 -6.69 1.34
C ILE A 114 10.00 -8.06 1.46
N PRO A 115 9.28 -9.11 1.89
CA PRO A 115 9.88 -10.44 2.08
C PRO A 115 9.97 -11.23 0.78
N ALA A 116 9.06 -11.00 -0.17
CA ALA A 116 8.95 -11.80 -1.37
C ALA A 116 8.54 -10.96 -2.59
N ILE A 117 9.00 -11.37 -3.76
CA ILE A 117 8.63 -10.83 -5.07
C ILE A 117 8.36 -12.03 -5.98
N ALA A 118 7.22 -12.04 -6.66
CA ALA A 118 6.88 -13.03 -7.67
C ALA A 118 6.63 -12.32 -9.01
N LEU A 119 7.20 -12.84 -10.09
CA LEU A 119 7.01 -12.33 -11.44
C LEU A 119 6.22 -13.35 -12.26
N TYR A 120 5.07 -12.91 -12.79
CA TYR A 120 4.19 -13.77 -13.57
C TYR A 120 3.24 -12.98 -14.46
N ASP A 121 2.62 -13.67 -15.41
CA ASP A 121 1.68 -13.08 -16.38
C ASP A 121 0.29 -12.82 -15.77
N HIS A 122 -0.01 -13.42 -14.61
CA HIS A 122 -1.23 -13.19 -13.86
C HIS A 122 -0.99 -13.23 -12.35
N GLU A 123 -1.96 -12.78 -11.56
CA GLU A 123 -1.85 -12.77 -10.10
C GLU A 123 -1.98 -14.20 -9.52
N VAL A 124 -1.02 -14.61 -8.70
CA VAL A 124 -0.93 -15.98 -8.14
C VAL A 124 -1.40 -16.11 -6.70
N SER A 125 -1.72 -14.99 -6.04
CA SER A 125 -2.13 -14.98 -4.63
C SER A 125 -2.93 -13.72 -4.30
N SER A 126 -3.60 -13.69 -3.15
CA SER A 126 -4.33 -12.53 -2.62
C SER A 126 -3.81 -12.11 -1.24
N SER A 127 -4.02 -10.85 -0.84
CA SER A 127 -3.74 -10.43 0.54
C SER A 127 -4.46 -11.28 1.58
N TYR A 128 -5.66 -11.78 1.26
CA TYR A 128 -6.45 -12.61 2.16
C TYR A 128 -5.80 -13.98 2.40
N GLU A 129 -5.28 -14.63 1.36
CA GLU A 129 -4.52 -15.88 1.51
C GLU A 129 -3.27 -15.70 2.37
N ILE A 130 -2.54 -14.60 2.16
CA ILE A 130 -1.36 -14.27 2.97
C ILE A 130 -1.76 -14.06 4.43
N PHE A 131 -2.86 -13.34 4.66
CA PHE A 131 -3.42 -13.14 5.99
C PHE A 131 -3.82 -14.47 6.66
N GLU A 132 -4.53 -15.36 5.98
CA GLU A 132 -4.95 -16.65 6.55
C GLU A 132 -3.76 -17.51 7.02
N ARG A 133 -2.60 -17.39 6.37
CA ARG A 133 -1.35 -18.09 6.77
C ARG A 133 -0.60 -17.43 7.92
N THR A 134 -0.88 -16.16 8.20
CA THR A 134 -0.13 -15.33 9.14
C THR A 134 -0.98 -14.79 10.29
N LYS A 135 -2.29 -15.05 10.28
CA LYS A 135 -3.21 -14.64 11.35
C LYS A 135 -2.75 -15.19 12.69
N GLU A 136 -2.98 -14.39 13.73
CA GLU A 136 -2.60 -14.63 15.12
C GLU A 136 -1.09 -14.65 15.39
N LEU A 137 -0.24 -14.41 14.39
CA LEU A 137 1.20 -14.29 14.57
C LEU A 137 1.59 -12.86 14.97
N GLU A 138 2.38 -12.76 16.04
CA GLU A 138 2.97 -11.51 16.53
C GLU A 138 4.44 -11.37 16.09
N ASN A 139 5.13 -12.50 15.90
CA ASN A 139 6.55 -12.52 15.59
C ASN A 139 6.80 -12.24 14.10
N LEU A 140 7.49 -11.13 13.82
CA LEU A 140 7.79 -10.70 12.45
C LEU A 140 8.59 -11.74 11.64
N SER A 141 9.61 -12.35 12.23
CA SER A 141 10.44 -13.37 11.53
C SER A 141 9.61 -14.59 11.16
N GLU A 142 8.66 -14.98 12.01
CA GLU A 142 7.74 -16.08 11.70
C GLU A 142 6.75 -15.70 10.58
N ILE A 143 6.20 -14.49 10.61
CA ILE A 143 5.33 -13.95 9.54
C ILE A 143 6.08 -13.99 8.21
N VAL A 144 7.30 -13.43 8.17
CA VAL A 144 8.15 -13.42 6.97
C VAL A 144 8.44 -14.83 6.47
N ARG A 145 8.76 -15.77 7.37
CA ARG A 145 8.95 -17.18 7.00
C ARG A 145 7.70 -17.77 6.35
N LYS A 146 6.51 -17.57 6.94
CA LYS A 146 5.24 -18.09 6.38
C LYS A 146 4.93 -17.51 5.01
N ILE A 147 5.18 -16.21 4.81
CA ILE A 147 5.04 -15.56 3.50
C ILE A 147 6.02 -16.19 2.50
N ASN A 148 7.29 -16.34 2.87
CA ASN A 148 8.30 -16.93 1.99
C ASN A 148 7.96 -18.37 1.61
N ASP A 149 7.49 -19.18 2.56
CA ASP A 149 7.07 -20.57 2.30
C ASP A 149 5.88 -20.62 1.34
N GLN A 150 4.89 -19.73 1.52
CA GLN A 150 3.75 -19.61 0.61
C GLN A 150 4.21 -19.20 -0.79
N VAL A 151 5.00 -18.14 -0.93
CA VAL A 151 5.41 -17.67 -2.26
C VAL A 151 6.28 -18.71 -2.97
N LYS A 152 7.16 -19.42 -2.24
CA LYS A 152 7.94 -20.54 -2.79
C LYS A 152 7.07 -21.68 -3.33
N SER A 153 5.86 -21.88 -2.80
CA SER A 153 4.96 -22.91 -3.34
C SER A 153 4.53 -22.64 -4.78
N TYR A 154 4.61 -21.38 -5.24
CA TYR A 154 4.31 -20.98 -6.63
C TYR A 154 5.51 -21.10 -7.57
N GLN A 155 6.69 -21.54 -7.10
CA GLN A 155 7.92 -21.57 -7.90
C GLN A 155 7.84 -22.49 -9.14
N ALA A 156 6.91 -23.45 -9.14
CA ALA A 156 6.65 -24.29 -10.31
C ALA A 156 5.97 -23.53 -11.46
N GLU A 157 5.28 -22.44 -11.14
CA GLU A 157 4.45 -21.67 -12.08
C GLU A 157 5.08 -20.31 -12.38
N CYS A 158 5.70 -19.65 -11.41
CA CYS A 158 6.23 -18.29 -11.54
C CYS A 158 7.67 -18.13 -11.04
N GLN A 159 8.32 -17.04 -11.47
CA GLN A 159 9.65 -16.71 -10.98
C GLN A 159 9.55 -16.06 -9.61
N VAL A 160 10.05 -16.75 -8.57
CA VAL A 160 9.93 -16.35 -7.18
C VAL A 160 11.28 -15.92 -6.60
N PHE A 161 11.28 -14.82 -5.87
CA PHE A 161 12.39 -14.33 -5.07
C PHE A 161 11.93 -14.14 -3.63
N THR A 162 12.70 -14.66 -2.67
CA THR A 162 12.41 -14.52 -1.24
C THR A 162 13.63 -13.98 -0.50
N SER A 163 13.39 -13.20 0.55
CA SER A 163 14.38 -12.59 1.44
C SER A 163 13.75 -12.43 2.83
N GLU A 164 14.55 -12.14 3.85
CA GLU A 164 14.01 -11.64 5.12
C GLU A 164 13.46 -10.23 4.95
N ASP A 165 14.15 -9.41 4.16
CA ASP A 165 13.75 -8.07 3.76
C ASP A 165 14.55 -7.67 2.50
N PHE A 166 13.87 -7.27 1.42
CA PHE A 166 14.53 -6.75 0.22
C PHE A 166 14.98 -5.30 0.38
N SER A 167 14.57 -4.59 1.44
CA SER A 167 14.87 -3.16 1.63
C SER A 167 16.38 -2.83 1.54
N PRO A 168 17.30 -3.56 2.20
CA PRO A 168 18.73 -3.27 2.09
C PRO A 168 19.25 -3.39 0.65
N LYS A 169 18.83 -4.43 -0.07
CA LYS A 169 19.24 -4.68 -1.46
C LYS A 169 18.68 -3.64 -2.41
N VAL A 170 17.42 -3.23 -2.22
CA VAL A 170 16.82 -2.14 -3.00
C VAL A 170 17.54 -0.82 -2.72
N SER A 171 17.86 -0.52 -1.46
CA SER A 171 18.63 0.68 -1.09
C SER A 171 20.04 0.68 -1.68
N GLU A 172 20.71 -0.46 -1.73
CA GLU A 172 22.04 -0.60 -2.35
C GLU A 172 21.96 -0.35 -3.87
N VAL A 173 21.13 -1.11 -4.57
CA VAL A 173 21.02 -1.05 -6.04
C VAL A 173 20.53 0.32 -6.52
N VAL A 174 19.47 0.84 -5.89
CA VAL A 174 18.85 2.10 -6.31
C VAL A 174 19.59 3.29 -5.71
N GLY A 175 20.12 3.19 -4.49
CA GLY A 175 20.84 4.28 -3.84
C GLY A 175 22.11 4.67 -4.59
N CYS A 176 22.89 3.69 -5.07
CA CYS A 176 24.10 3.95 -5.86
C CYS A 176 23.80 4.57 -7.23
N ASN A 177 22.64 4.27 -7.83
CA ASN A 177 22.28 4.68 -9.19
C ASN A 177 21.04 5.60 -9.23
N LYS A 178 20.76 6.30 -8.12
CA LYS A 178 19.47 6.98 -7.91
C LYS A 178 19.14 7.97 -9.02
N HIS A 179 20.11 8.77 -9.44
CA HIS A 179 19.91 9.77 -10.48
C HIS A 179 19.56 9.15 -11.84
N GLU A 180 20.33 8.12 -12.24
CA GLU A 180 20.14 7.36 -13.48
C GLU A 180 18.74 6.72 -13.50
N ILE A 181 18.37 6.00 -12.44
CA ILE A 181 17.08 5.30 -12.34
C ILE A 181 15.91 6.29 -12.38
N ILE A 182 16.00 7.42 -11.68
CA ILE A 182 14.93 8.43 -11.71
C ILE A 182 14.80 9.04 -13.11
N LYS A 183 15.93 9.35 -13.75
CA LYS A 183 15.94 9.92 -15.11
C LYS A 183 15.35 8.93 -16.11
N GLU A 184 15.73 7.66 -16.04
CA GLU A 184 15.20 6.61 -16.90
C GLU A 184 13.71 6.38 -16.65
N ALA A 185 13.27 6.30 -15.38
CA ALA A 185 11.85 6.18 -15.02
C ALA A 185 11.03 7.36 -15.54
N TRP A 186 11.59 8.59 -15.52
CA TRP A 186 10.95 9.76 -16.10
C TRP A 186 10.81 9.66 -17.62
N SER A 187 11.88 9.29 -18.32
CA SER A 187 11.86 9.05 -19.76
C SER A 187 10.85 7.96 -20.15
N ASN A 188 10.81 6.85 -19.39
CA ASN A 188 9.85 5.76 -19.59
C ASN A 188 8.41 6.26 -19.41
N GLY A 189 8.14 7.07 -18.39
CA GLY A 189 6.83 7.69 -18.19
C GLY A 189 6.43 8.63 -19.33
N LEU A 190 7.36 9.41 -19.88
CA LEU A 190 7.11 10.28 -21.04
C LEU A 190 6.85 9.48 -22.31
N ASN A 191 7.61 8.40 -22.55
CA ASN A 191 7.40 7.52 -23.69
C ASN A 191 6.04 6.83 -23.61
N PHE A 192 5.70 6.30 -22.43
CA PHE A 192 4.38 5.69 -22.19
C PHE A 192 3.24 6.68 -22.44
N LYS A 193 3.38 7.94 -22.00
CA LYS A 193 2.43 9.01 -22.31
C LYS A 193 2.25 9.21 -23.82
N LYS A 194 3.36 9.34 -24.55
CA LYS A 194 3.33 9.53 -26.01
C LYS A 194 2.63 8.37 -26.71
N SER A 195 2.93 7.12 -26.34
CA SER A 195 2.30 5.94 -26.93
C SER A 195 0.78 5.91 -26.70
N ILE A 196 0.30 6.37 -25.54
CA ILE A 196 -1.15 6.50 -25.30
C ILE A 196 -1.75 7.57 -26.20
N GLU A 197 -1.11 8.73 -26.30
CA GLU A 197 -1.59 9.84 -27.15
C GLU A 197 -1.61 9.48 -28.64
N GLU A 198 -0.64 8.71 -29.10
CA GLU A 198 -0.60 8.14 -30.45
C GLU A 198 -1.76 7.15 -30.65
N SER A 199 -1.95 6.20 -29.73
CA SER A 199 -3.04 5.22 -29.79
C SER A 199 -4.44 5.86 -29.79
N ILE A 200 -4.60 7.02 -29.14
CA ILE A 200 -5.87 7.76 -29.15
C ILE A 200 -6.10 8.47 -30.48
N LYS A 201 -5.05 9.00 -31.12
CA LYS A 201 -5.16 9.67 -32.44
C LYS A 201 -5.50 8.70 -33.57
N GLU A 202 -5.12 7.43 -33.43
CA GLU A 202 -5.41 6.37 -34.39
C GLU A 202 -6.84 5.82 -34.29
N LYS A 203 -7.59 6.19 -33.25
CA LYS A 203 -9.02 5.86 -33.08
C LYS A 203 -9.92 6.94 -33.65
#